data_AF-A0A536RWU2-F1
#
_entry.id   AF-A0A536RWU2-F1
#
_cell.length_a   1.000
_cell.length_b   1.000
_cell.length_c   1.000
_cell.angle_alpha   90.00
_cell.angle_beta   90.00
_cell.angle_gamma   90.00
#
_symmetry.space_group_name_H-M   'P 1'
#
loop_
_entity.id
_entity.type
_entity.pdbx_description
1 polymer ?
#
loop_
_entity_poly.entity_id
_entity_poly.type
_entity_poly.pdbx_seq_one_letter_code
_entity_poly.pdbx_strand_id
1 'polypeptide(L)'
;MVPADSLVDDDALILASLIDEIPNQIDLVVTERTFKQLAAREIVKGKHFYEAAFSMHPVRSRWLPFLVPRAQLAERVLETSVALALGRVSPDLLKPRERHNGWLGFLGEAEVIRRLAESPRLDLFRPFPDLEMVEVLARDNLARRLAGLQVKAATVQHLNGEAQIHIRTATLTKDPSTWVVGLAWRNETNAFDEECLLIPAAEVPTVAIDTGPTMEINFHPGTHRTTLLDPYRRRLADLSRLVLDCTQAPFAGT
;
A
#
# COMPACT_ATOMS: atom_id res chain seq x y z
N MET A 1 -7.35 9.56 -17.27
CA MET A 1 -6.37 9.10 -18.28
C MET A 1 -5.47 8.06 -17.63
N VAL A 2 -5.23 6.93 -18.29
CA VAL A 2 -4.47 5.79 -17.76
C VAL A 2 -3.37 5.38 -18.77
N PRO A 3 -2.10 5.22 -18.36
CA PRO A 3 -1.03 4.74 -19.24
C PRO A 3 -1.33 3.34 -19.80
N ALA A 4 -1.12 3.12 -21.09
CA ALA A 4 -1.44 1.84 -21.73
C ALA A 4 -0.61 0.66 -21.20
N ASP A 5 0.63 0.91 -20.78
CA ASP A 5 1.57 -0.06 -20.19
C ASP A 5 1.19 -0.46 -18.76
N SER A 6 0.32 0.29 -18.10
CA SER A 6 -0.21 -0.06 -16.77
C SER A 6 -1.39 -1.02 -16.79
N LEU A 7 -2.02 -1.23 -17.96
CA LEU A 7 -3.18 -2.10 -18.14
C LEU A 7 -2.76 -3.49 -18.64
N VAL A 8 -2.37 -4.35 -17.71
CA VAL A 8 -1.75 -5.66 -18.01
C VAL A 8 -2.67 -6.86 -17.80
N ASP A 9 -3.81 -6.69 -17.10
CA ASP A 9 -4.75 -7.77 -16.78
C ASP A 9 -6.15 -7.43 -17.29
N ASP A 10 -6.55 -8.11 -18.36
CA ASP A 10 -7.83 -7.89 -19.02
C ASP A 10 -9.06 -8.12 -18.11
N ASP A 11 -8.91 -8.90 -17.03
CA ASP A 11 -9.98 -9.20 -16.09
C ASP A 11 -9.95 -8.29 -14.83
N ALA A 12 -8.92 -7.46 -14.67
CA ALA A 12 -8.87 -6.49 -13.58
C ALA A 12 -9.96 -5.40 -13.73
N LEU A 13 -10.53 -4.98 -12.60
CA LEU A 13 -11.55 -3.92 -12.55
C LEU A 13 -10.88 -2.54 -12.43
N ILE A 14 -11.30 -1.62 -13.29
CA ILE A 14 -11.03 -0.19 -13.20
C ILE A 14 -12.25 0.47 -12.55
N LEU A 15 -12.02 1.16 -11.44
CA LEU A 15 -13.01 1.98 -10.76
C LEU A 15 -12.62 3.45 -10.93
N ALA A 16 -13.48 4.25 -11.57
CA ALA A 16 -13.32 5.70 -11.61
C ALA A 16 -14.46 6.35 -10.81
N SER A 17 -14.09 6.97 -9.69
CA SER A 17 -14.98 7.62 -8.73
C SER A 17 -14.43 9.00 -8.39
N LEU A 18 -15.32 9.94 -8.11
CA LEU A 18 -14.94 11.17 -7.44
C LEU A 18 -14.79 10.88 -5.94
N ILE A 19 -13.78 11.51 -5.32
CA ILE A 19 -13.52 11.35 -3.89
C ILE A 19 -14.56 12.11 -3.08
N ASP A 20 -14.94 13.30 -3.55
CA ASP A 20 -15.94 14.16 -2.91
C ASP A 20 -17.32 13.48 -2.86
N GLU A 21 -18.04 13.70 -1.76
CA GLU A 21 -19.42 13.24 -1.63
C GLU A 21 -20.35 14.13 -2.46
N ILE A 22 -20.80 13.60 -3.59
CA ILE A 22 -21.77 14.28 -4.46
C ILE A 22 -23.10 13.53 -4.40
N PRO A 23 -24.23 14.21 -4.17
CA PRO A 23 -25.54 13.58 -4.24
C PRO A 23 -25.77 12.88 -5.57
N ASN A 24 -26.26 11.64 -5.53
CA ASN A 24 -26.51 10.82 -6.72
C ASN A 24 -25.25 10.57 -7.58
N GLN A 25 -24.07 10.49 -6.96
CA GLN A 25 -22.84 10.15 -7.63
C GLN A 25 -22.97 8.81 -8.37
N ILE A 26 -22.42 8.81 -9.59
CA ILE A 26 -22.31 7.66 -10.46
C ILE A 26 -20.83 7.41 -10.73
N ASP A 27 -20.41 6.18 -10.49
CA ASP A 27 -19.04 5.73 -10.66
C ASP A 27 -18.94 4.79 -11.87
N LEU A 28 -17.79 4.80 -12.52
CA LEU A 28 -17.50 3.87 -13.61
C LEU A 28 -16.85 2.61 -13.02
N VAL A 29 -17.43 1.44 -13.31
CA VAL A 29 -16.86 0.13 -12.98
C VAL A 29 -16.81 -0.73 -14.24
N VAL A 30 -15.61 -0.97 -14.73
CA VAL A 30 -15.37 -1.65 -16.01
C VAL A 30 -14.13 -2.52 -15.93
N THR A 31 -14.05 -3.61 -16.70
CA THR A 31 -12.82 -4.38 -16.81
C THR A 31 -11.79 -3.66 -17.67
N GLU A 32 -10.50 -3.94 -17.50
CA GLU A 32 -9.47 -3.39 -18.38
C GLU A 32 -9.73 -3.74 -19.85
N ARG A 33 -10.16 -4.98 -20.13
CA ARG A 33 -10.53 -5.41 -21.49
C ARG A 33 -11.54 -4.47 -22.13
N THR A 34 -12.65 -4.22 -21.43
CA THR A 34 -13.72 -3.36 -21.94
C THR A 34 -13.28 -1.90 -21.97
N PHE A 35 -12.48 -1.45 -21.01
CA PHE A 35 -11.92 -0.11 -21.03
C PHE A 35 -11.03 0.13 -22.25
N LYS A 36 -10.10 -0.79 -22.58
CA LYS A 36 -9.24 -0.74 -23.77
C LYS A 36 -10.04 -0.69 -25.09
N GLN A 37 -11.25 -1.25 -25.10
CA GLN A 37 -12.17 -1.25 -26.25
C GLN A 37 -12.93 0.07 -26.39
N LEU A 38 -13.37 0.67 -25.27
CA LEU A 38 -14.29 1.82 -25.28
C LEU A 38 -13.59 3.17 -25.14
N ALA A 39 -12.46 3.21 -24.43
CA ALA A 39 -11.71 4.42 -24.14
C ALA A 39 -11.12 5.05 -25.42
N ALA A 40 -11.03 6.39 -25.41
CA ALA A 40 -10.27 7.11 -26.41
C ALA A 40 -8.78 6.78 -26.24
N ARG A 41 -8.05 6.69 -27.35
CA ARG A 41 -6.60 6.45 -27.34
C ARG A 41 -5.90 7.75 -27.68
N GLU A 42 -4.93 8.12 -26.87
CA GLU A 42 -4.13 9.33 -27.06
C GLU A 42 -2.63 8.99 -27.00
N ILE A 43 -1.81 9.80 -27.68
CA ILE A 43 -0.36 9.72 -27.63
C ILE A 43 0.18 11.03 -27.10
N VAL A 44 0.75 10.99 -25.89
CA VAL A 44 1.34 12.17 -25.23
C VAL A 44 2.83 11.92 -25.03
N LYS A 45 3.67 12.76 -25.65
CA LYS A 45 5.15 12.65 -25.60
C LYS A 45 5.67 11.23 -25.94
N GLY A 46 5.06 10.58 -26.94
CA GLY A 46 5.45 9.24 -27.39
C GLY A 46 4.96 8.08 -26.52
N LYS A 47 4.17 8.34 -25.46
CA LYS A 47 3.53 7.30 -24.65
C LYS A 47 2.05 7.19 -24.98
N HIS A 48 1.54 5.96 -25.00
CA HIS A 48 0.13 5.67 -25.26
C HIS A 48 -0.70 5.75 -23.99
N PHE A 49 -1.86 6.40 -24.08
CA PHE A 49 -2.82 6.54 -22.99
C PHE A 49 -4.22 6.15 -23.43
N TYR A 50 -5.00 5.67 -22.47
CA TYR A 50 -6.44 5.49 -22.59
C TYR A 50 -7.17 6.54 -21.76
N GLU A 51 -8.19 7.16 -22.35
CA GLU A 51 -9.01 8.17 -21.69
C GLU A 51 -10.49 7.78 -21.73
N ALA A 52 -11.13 7.91 -20.57
CA ALA A 52 -12.57 7.84 -20.43
C ALA A 52 -13.10 9.18 -19.93
N ALA A 53 -13.98 9.78 -20.71
CA ALA A 53 -14.81 10.89 -20.30
C ALA A 53 -16.26 10.40 -20.17
N PHE A 54 -16.89 10.68 -19.03
CA PHE A 54 -18.29 10.38 -18.78
C PHE A 54 -18.91 11.49 -17.93
N SER A 55 -20.23 11.63 -18.04
CA SER A 55 -21.02 12.60 -17.25
C SER A 55 -21.58 11.92 -16.01
N MET A 56 -21.73 12.68 -14.92
CA MET A 56 -22.46 12.25 -13.71
C MET A 56 -23.97 12.07 -13.97
N HIS A 57 -24.50 12.67 -15.04
CA HIS A 57 -25.89 12.52 -15.47
C HIS A 57 -25.93 12.15 -16.97
N PRO A 58 -25.51 10.94 -17.33
CA PRO A 58 -25.38 10.54 -18.72
C PRO A 58 -26.75 10.22 -19.31
N VAL A 59 -27.21 11.01 -20.29
CA VAL A 59 -28.38 10.63 -21.12
C VAL A 59 -27.94 9.75 -22.29
N ARG A 60 -26.71 9.96 -22.79
CA ARG A 60 -26.05 9.17 -23.83
C ARG A 60 -24.57 9.06 -23.51
N SER A 61 -24.07 7.84 -23.36
CA SER A 61 -22.64 7.57 -23.20
C SER A 61 -22.35 6.11 -23.56
N ARG A 62 -21.20 5.85 -24.18
CA ARG A 62 -20.68 4.48 -24.39
C ARG A 62 -20.43 3.75 -23.06
N TRP A 63 -20.28 4.51 -21.99
CA TRP A 63 -20.04 4.01 -20.64
C TRP A 63 -21.32 3.64 -19.89
N LEU A 64 -22.51 3.96 -20.40
CA LEU A 64 -23.79 3.76 -19.71
C LEU A 64 -23.94 2.38 -19.04
N PRO A 65 -23.57 1.25 -19.68
CA PRO A 65 -23.70 -0.08 -19.05
C PRO A 65 -22.77 -0.32 -17.85
N PHE A 66 -21.76 0.53 -17.67
CA PHE A 66 -20.70 0.41 -16.68
C PHE A 66 -20.77 1.51 -15.61
N LEU A 67 -21.75 2.41 -15.74
CA LEU A 67 -21.98 3.51 -14.82
C LEU A 67 -22.98 3.07 -13.75
N VAL A 68 -22.53 3.06 -12.50
CA VAL A 68 -23.32 2.57 -11.36
C VAL A 68 -23.48 3.63 -10.29
N PRO A 69 -24.66 3.76 -9.65
CA PRO A 69 -24.78 4.59 -8.45
C PRO A 69 -23.80 4.13 -7.39
N ARG A 70 -23.18 5.07 -6.66
CA ARG A 70 -22.18 4.75 -5.62
C ARG A 70 -22.70 3.76 -4.57
N ALA A 71 -23.98 3.82 -4.23
CA ALA A 71 -24.64 2.89 -3.30
C ALA A 71 -24.65 1.43 -3.79
N GLN A 72 -24.51 1.19 -5.10
CA GLN A 72 -24.51 -0.13 -5.74
C GLN A 72 -23.09 -0.59 -6.11
N LEU A 73 -22.07 0.23 -5.82
CA LEU A 73 -20.68 -0.04 -6.20
C LEU A 73 -20.20 -1.39 -5.66
N ALA A 74 -20.51 -1.69 -4.39
CA ALA A 74 -20.10 -2.93 -3.75
C ALA A 74 -20.68 -4.16 -4.48
N GLU A 75 -21.97 -4.13 -4.82
CA GLU A 75 -22.61 -5.24 -5.53
C GLU A 75 -22.08 -5.40 -6.95
N ARG A 76 -21.75 -4.28 -7.61
CA ARG A 76 -21.17 -4.29 -8.95
C ARG A 76 -19.77 -4.89 -8.97
N VAL A 77 -18.96 -4.61 -7.95
CA VAL A 77 -17.60 -5.16 -7.79
C VAL A 77 -17.64 -6.64 -7.42
N LEU A 78 -18.58 -7.03 -6.57
CA LEU A 78 -18.71 -8.41 -6.09
C LEU A 78 -19.46 -9.33 -7.07
N GLU A 79 -20.10 -8.75 -8.10
CA GLU A 79 -21.02 -9.44 -9.02
C GLU A 79 -22.12 -10.24 -8.30
N THR A 80 -22.42 -9.85 -7.06
CA THR A 80 -23.40 -10.49 -6.18
C THR A 80 -23.85 -9.49 -5.10
N SER A 81 -24.93 -9.79 -4.38
CA SER A 81 -25.36 -8.91 -3.30
C SER A 81 -24.38 -8.97 -2.13
N VAL A 82 -24.18 -7.85 -1.44
CA VAL A 82 -23.27 -7.78 -0.28
C VAL A 82 -23.69 -8.80 0.79
N ALA A 83 -24.99 -8.96 1.04
CA ALA A 83 -25.51 -9.93 2.00
C ALA A 83 -25.15 -11.38 1.63
N LEU A 84 -25.24 -11.74 0.34
CA LEU A 84 -24.85 -13.07 -0.14
C LEU A 84 -23.33 -13.26 -0.13
N ALA A 85 -22.55 -12.22 -0.48
CA ALA A 85 -21.10 -12.25 -0.39
C ALA A 85 -20.65 -12.51 1.06
N LEU A 86 -21.22 -11.78 2.02
CA LEU A 86 -20.96 -11.94 3.45
C LEU A 86 -21.35 -13.34 3.95
N GLY A 87 -22.47 -13.88 3.50
CA GLY A 87 -22.90 -15.25 3.83
C GLY A 87 -22.07 -16.36 3.17
N ARG A 88 -21.32 -16.04 2.10
CA ARG A 88 -20.44 -16.95 1.36
C ARG A 88 -18.96 -16.82 1.72
N VAL A 89 -18.60 -15.97 2.67
CA VAL A 89 -17.25 -15.94 3.23
C VAL A 89 -17.03 -17.28 3.94
N SER A 90 -16.56 -18.27 3.17
CA SER A 90 -16.07 -19.54 3.69
C SER A 90 -14.79 -19.27 4.48
N PRO A 91 -14.53 -19.98 5.59
CA PRO A 91 -13.24 -19.88 6.30
C PRO A 91 -12.03 -20.25 5.42
N ASP A 92 -12.26 -20.93 4.29
CA ASP A 92 -11.26 -21.19 3.26
C ASP A 92 -11.08 -19.97 2.33
N LEU A 93 -10.43 -18.94 2.87
CA LEU A 93 -9.71 -17.95 2.07
C LEU A 93 -8.68 -18.70 1.22
N LEU A 94 -8.58 -18.37 -0.09
CA LEU A 94 -7.56 -18.89 -1.01
C LEU A 94 -6.20 -19.01 -0.31
N LYS A 95 -5.57 -20.19 -0.40
CA LYS A 95 -4.26 -20.42 0.23
C LYS A 95 -3.29 -19.34 -0.28
N PRO A 96 -2.46 -18.72 0.59
CA PRO A 96 -1.61 -17.57 0.25
C PRO A 96 -0.71 -17.68 -1.00
N ARG A 97 -0.53 -18.89 -1.58
CA ARG A 97 0.19 -19.12 -2.85
C ARG A 97 -0.58 -18.67 -4.11
N GLU A 98 -1.89 -18.45 -4.03
CA GLU A 98 -2.72 -18.06 -5.20
C GLU A 98 -2.98 -16.56 -5.30
N ARG A 99 -2.58 -15.79 -4.28
CA ARG A 99 -2.53 -14.32 -4.34
C ARG A 99 -1.16 -13.94 -4.87
N HIS A 100 -1.09 -13.23 -6.00
CA HIS A 100 0.16 -12.71 -6.59
C HIS A 100 1.15 -12.22 -5.51
N ASN A 101 2.45 -12.41 -5.71
CA ASN A 101 3.54 -12.09 -4.76
C ASN A 101 3.50 -10.68 -4.11
N GLY A 102 2.63 -9.76 -4.56
CA GLY A 102 2.44 -8.42 -4.00
C GLY A 102 1.37 -8.27 -2.90
N TRP A 103 0.53 -9.29 -2.62
CA TRP A 103 -0.57 -9.12 -1.65
C TRP A 103 -0.10 -8.77 -0.24
N LEU A 104 1.02 -9.36 0.19
CA LEU A 104 1.58 -9.13 1.52
C LEU A 104 2.17 -7.72 1.64
N GLY A 105 2.81 -7.21 0.57
CA GLY A 105 3.28 -5.83 0.49
C GLY A 105 2.10 -4.86 0.63
N PHE A 106 1.06 -5.05 -0.17
CA PHE A 106 -0.16 -4.24 -0.11
C PHE A 106 -0.82 -4.28 1.29
N LEU A 107 -0.92 -5.47 1.89
CA LEU A 107 -1.49 -5.61 3.24
C LEU A 107 -0.63 -4.90 4.29
N GLY A 108 0.70 -4.95 4.14
CA GLY A 108 1.64 -4.23 4.99
C GLY A 108 1.45 -2.71 4.90
N GLU A 109 1.39 -2.17 3.67
CA GLU A 109 1.11 -0.75 3.43
C GLU A 109 -0.22 -0.33 4.07
N ALA A 110 -1.27 -1.13 3.86
CA ALA A 110 -2.59 -0.87 4.42
C ALA A 110 -2.58 -0.84 5.97
N GLU A 111 -1.87 -1.77 6.61
CA GLU A 111 -1.74 -1.79 8.07
C GLU A 111 -0.95 -0.58 8.59
N VAL A 112 0.14 -0.19 7.91
CA VAL A 112 0.89 1.02 8.27
C VAL A 112 -0.03 2.25 8.17
N ILE A 113 -0.73 2.43 7.05
CA ILE A 113 -1.69 3.54 6.88
C ILE A 113 -2.75 3.51 7.99
N ARG A 114 -3.32 2.33 8.28
CA ARG A 114 -4.33 2.17 9.32
C ARG A 114 -3.81 2.60 10.68
N ARG A 115 -2.59 2.19 11.07
CA ARG A 115 -1.94 2.58 12.32
C ARG A 115 -1.63 4.06 12.39
N LEU A 116 -1.11 4.65 11.32
CA LEU A 116 -0.81 6.08 11.28
C LEU A 116 -2.09 6.93 11.36
N ALA A 117 -3.17 6.47 10.74
CA ALA A 117 -4.48 7.14 10.74
C ALA A 117 -5.15 7.16 12.13
N GLU A 118 -4.67 6.37 13.09
CA GLU A 118 -5.09 6.46 14.50
C GLU A 118 -4.71 7.82 15.12
N SER A 119 -3.79 8.57 14.51
CA SER A 119 -3.43 9.93 14.94
C SER A 119 -4.07 11.01 14.06
N PRO A 120 -4.91 11.91 14.61
CA PRO A 120 -5.49 13.02 13.86
C PRO A 120 -4.48 14.12 13.49
N ARG A 121 -3.22 14.00 13.92
CA ARG A 121 -2.14 14.95 13.63
C ARG A 121 -1.39 14.62 12.34
N LEU A 122 -1.57 13.42 11.79
CA LEU A 122 -0.88 12.97 10.58
C LEU A 122 -1.80 13.08 9.36
N ASP A 123 -1.43 13.91 8.40
CA ASP A 123 -1.99 13.82 7.05
C ASP A 123 -1.23 12.72 6.29
N LEU A 124 -1.95 11.77 5.69
CA LEU A 124 -1.36 10.62 4.99
C LEU A 124 -1.53 10.77 3.49
N PHE A 125 -0.46 10.52 2.75
CA PHE A 125 -0.44 10.56 1.29
C PHE A 125 0.18 9.28 0.76
N ARG A 126 -0.44 8.72 -0.28
CA ARG A 126 0.18 7.69 -1.09
C ARG A 126 0.77 8.36 -2.33
N PRO A 127 2.07 8.22 -2.62
CA PRO A 127 2.67 8.83 -3.78
C PRO A 127 2.05 8.25 -5.06
N PHE A 128 1.80 9.16 -6.02
CA PHE A 128 1.38 8.80 -7.37
C PHE A 128 2.29 9.51 -8.38
N PRO A 129 2.92 8.78 -9.32
CA PRO A 129 2.89 7.32 -9.47
C PRO A 129 3.56 6.62 -8.27
N ASP A 130 3.37 5.31 -8.15
CA ASP A 130 4.08 4.51 -7.14
C ASP A 130 5.59 4.70 -7.33
N LEU A 131 6.24 5.38 -6.37
CA LEU A 131 7.66 5.66 -6.42
C LEU A 131 8.33 4.59 -5.56
N GLU A 132 9.11 3.68 -6.15
CA GLU A 132 9.73 2.55 -5.44
C GLU A 132 10.53 2.92 -4.16
N MET A 133 10.87 4.21 -3.99
CA MET A 133 11.61 4.78 -2.87
C MET A 133 10.75 5.12 -1.63
N VAL A 134 9.47 5.47 -1.81
CA VAL A 134 8.55 5.85 -0.72
C VAL A 134 7.15 5.36 -1.08
N GLU A 135 6.54 4.58 -0.18
CA GLU A 135 5.22 3.99 -0.40
C GLU A 135 4.13 4.74 0.38
N VAL A 136 4.48 5.36 1.51
CA VAL A 136 3.59 6.19 2.33
C VAL A 136 4.33 7.46 2.76
N LEU A 137 3.68 8.62 2.60
CA LEU A 137 4.14 9.90 3.15
C LEU A 137 3.22 10.30 4.29
N ALA A 138 3.79 10.59 5.45
CA ALA A 138 3.06 11.12 6.60
C ALA A 138 3.52 12.56 6.88
N ARG A 139 2.58 13.48 7.04
CA ARG A 139 2.87 14.89 7.37
C ARG A 139 2.33 15.22 8.74
N ASP A 140 3.18 15.74 9.63
CA ASP A 140 2.71 16.41 10.83
C ASP A 140 1.97 17.70 10.43
N ASN A 141 0.67 17.77 10.65
CA ASN A 141 -0.15 18.89 10.22
C ASN A 141 0.10 20.19 11.02
N LEU A 142 0.77 20.09 12.18
CA LEU A 142 1.18 21.24 13.00
C LEU A 142 2.61 21.67 12.65
N ALA A 143 3.57 20.74 12.66
CA ALA A 143 4.97 21.06 12.36
C ALA A 143 5.25 21.23 10.85
N ARG A 144 4.31 20.79 10.00
CA ARG A 144 4.37 20.79 8.53
C ARG A 144 5.54 19.99 7.94
N ARG A 145 6.16 19.12 8.73
CA ARG A 145 7.26 18.24 8.32
C ARG A 145 6.74 16.91 7.82
N LEU A 146 7.52 16.26 6.96
CA LEU A 146 7.18 15.01 6.30
C LEU A 146 8.08 13.87 6.81
N ALA A 147 7.51 12.68 6.84
CA ALA A 147 8.22 11.42 6.95
C ALA A 147 7.84 10.53 5.76
N GLY A 148 8.83 10.12 4.97
CA GLY A 148 8.68 9.10 3.95
C GLY A 148 8.83 7.72 4.57
N LEU A 149 7.95 6.80 4.23
CA LEU A 149 7.96 5.43 4.72
C LEU A 149 8.00 4.47 3.53
N GLN A 150 9.00 3.60 3.52
CA GLN A 150 9.04 2.42 2.67
C GLN A 150 8.60 1.22 3.49
N VAL A 151 7.53 0.54 3.10
CA VAL A 151 6.97 -0.58 3.86
C VAL A 151 7.47 -1.89 3.28
N LYS A 152 7.90 -2.80 4.14
CA LYS A 152 8.29 -4.16 3.75
C LYS A 152 7.69 -5.15 4.71
N ALA A 153 7.01 -6.14 4.15
CA ALA A 153 6.36 -7.20 4.90
C ALA A 153 6.88 -8.56 4.46
N ALA A 154 7.16 -9.43 5.44
CA ALA A 154 7.63 -10.79 5.21
C ALA A 154 6.90 -11.77 6.14
N THR A 155 6.74 -13.02 5.70
CA THR A 155 6.05 -14.05 6.47
C THR A 155 6.98 -14.72 7.46
N VAL A 156 6.46 -15.02 8.65
CA VAL A 156 7.08 -15.87 9.65
C VAL A 156 6.36 -17.22 9.63
N GLN A 157 7.10 -18.29 9.33
CA GLN A 157 6.51 -19.63 9.14
C GLN A 157 6.21 -20.38 10.44
N HIS A 158 6.90 -20.06 11.55
CA HIS A 158 6.79 -20.75 12.83
C HIS A 158 6.85 -19.76 14.00
N LEU A 159 6.33 -20.11 15.18
CA LEU A 159 6.19 -19.25 16.36
C LEU A 159 7.45 -18.43 16.77
N ASN A 160 8.66 -18.95 16.52
CA ASN A 160 9.94 -18.26 16.75
C ASN A 160 10.78 -18.10 15.47
N GLY A 161 10.11 -18.11 14.32
CA GLY A 161 10.73 -18.02 13.02
C GLY A 161 11.22 -16.62 12.67
N GLU A 162 11.82 -16.53 11.50
CA GLU A 162 12.42 -15.33 10.95
C GLU A 162 11.54 -14.77 9.83
N ALA A 163 11.43 -13.45 9.79
CA ALA A 163 10.92 -12.67 8.68
C ALA A 163 12.11 -12.10 7.89
N GLN A 164 12.35 -12.64 6.69
CA GLN A 164 13.37 -12.14 5.77
C GLN A 164 12.82 -10.95 4.96
N ILE A 165 13.22 -9.76 5.36
CA ILE A 165 12.80 -8.50 4.72
C ILE A 165 13.83 -8.13 3.65
N HIS A 166 13.38 -8.04 2.40
CA HIS A 166 14.23 -7.66 1.27
C HIS A 166 14.01 -6.19 0.88
N ILE A 167 15.10 -5.43 0.80
CA ILE A 167 15.12 -4.04 0.37
C ILE A 167 15.96 -3.95 -0.91
N ARG A 168 15.44 -3.33 -1.97
CA ARG A 168 16.23 -3.14 -3.20
C ARG A 168 17.27 -2.05 -2.97
N THR A 169 18.54 -2.37 -3.20
CA THR A 169 19.65 -1.41 -3.01
C THR A 169 19.47 -0.16 -3.89
N ALA A 170 18.92 -0.34 -5.10
CA ALA A 170 18.70 0.76 -6.05
C ALA A 170 17.62 1.77 -5.61
N THR A 171 16.73 1.40 -4.69
CA THR A 171 15.61 2.25 -4.25
C THR A 171 15.78 2.75 -2.82
N LEU A 172 16.84 2.33 -2.15
CA LEU A 172 17.18 2.78 -0.80
C LEU A 172 17.76 4.21 -0.86
N THR A 173 16.96 5.17 -0.40
CA THR A 173 17.40 6.56 -0.26
C THR A 173 18.20 6.76 1.03
N LYS A 174 19.07 7.77 1.03
CA LYS A 174 19.75 8.27 2.24
C LYS A 174 19.05 9.50 2.82
N ASP A 175 17.84 9.81 2.35
CA ASP A 175 17.14 11.00 2.77
C ASP A 175 16.86 10.95 4.29
N PRO A 176 17.24 12.00 5.02
CA PRO A 176 17.01 12.13 6.45
C PRO A 176 15.55 11.90 6.89
N SER A 177 14.60 12.24 6.04
CA SER A 177 13.17 12.15 6.31
C SER A 177 12.56 10.80 5.97
N THR A 178 13.34 9.84 5.47
CA THR A 178 12.82 8.53 5.02
C THR A 178 13.19 7.40 5.97
N TRP A 179 12.21 6.53 6.22
CA TRP A 179 12.30 5.40 7.13
C TRP A 179 11.80 4.13 6.44
N VAL A 180 12.36 2.99 6.83
CA VAL A 180 11.87 1.66 6.45
C VAL A 180 11.05 1.10 7.60
N VAL A 181 9.82 0.69 7.29
CA VAL A 181 8.92 -0.03 8.21
C VAL A 181 8.93 -1.51 7.85
N GLY A 182 9.48 -2.33 8.74
CA GLY A 182 9.53 -3.78 8.60
C GLY A 182 8.42 -4.46 9.38
N LEU A 183 7.58 -5.25 8.71
CA LEU A 183 6.47 -5.98 9.31
C LEU A 183 6.66 -7.50 9.18
N ALA A 184 6.32 -8.23 10.24
CA ALA A 184 6.33 -9.68 10.26
C ALA A 184 4.90 -10.22 10.27
N TRP A 185 4.50 -10.94 9.22
CA TRP A 185 3.20 -11.61 9.16
C TRP A 185 3.28 -13.02 9.74
N ARG A 186 2.56 -13.28 10.82
CA ARG A 186 2.50 -14.62 11.43
C ARG A 186 1.44 -15.47 10.76
N ASN A 187 1.88 -16.51 10.05
CA ASN A 187 0.96 -17.43 9.39
C ASN A 187 0.04 -18.17 10.37
N GLU A 188 0.51 -18.40 11.60
CA GLU A 188 -0.24 -19.12 12.64
C GLU A 188 -1.47 -18.34 13.13
N THR A 189 -1.35 -17.02 13.27
CA THR A 189 -2.43 -16.14 13.76
C THR A 189 -3.11 -15.35 12.64
N ASN A 190 -2.58 -15.44 11.41
CA ASN A 190 -3.06 -14.70 10.25
C ASN A 190 -3.14 -13.19 10.52
N ALA A 191 -2.09 -12.66 11.17
CA ALA A 191 -1.98 -11.27 11.59
C ALA A 191 -0.51 -10.81 11.56
N PHE A 192 -0.30 -9.50 11.51
CA PHE A 192 1.02 -8.95 11.79
C PHE A 192 1.38 -9.12 13.26
N ASP A 193 2.67 -9.34 13.52
CA ASP A 193 3.21 -9.34 14.88
C ASP A 193 3.01 -7.96 15.55
N GLU A 194 2.94 -7.96 16.88
CA GLU A 194 2.85 -6.71 17.65
C GLU A 194 4.14 -5.89 17.58
N GLU A 195 5.27 -6.51 17.24
CA GLU A 195 6.56 -5.88 17.01
C GLU A 195 6.78 -5.59 15.52
N CYS A 196 7.29 -4.39 15.23
CA CYS A 196 7.74 -3.98 13.91
C CYS A 196 9.14 -3.38 13.98
N LEU A 197 9.77 -3.19 12.83
CA LEU A 197 11.00 -2.40 12.68
C LEU A 197 10.66 -1.01 12.17
N LEU A 198 11.32 0.01 12.71
CA LEU A 198 11.30 1.37 12.19
C LEU A 198 12.75 1.88 12.11
N ILE A 199 13.34 1.83 10.91
CA ILE A 199 14.76 2.07 10.68
C ILE A 199 14.92 3.32 9.80
N PRO A 200 15.75 4.31 10.15
CA PRO A 200 16.12 5.37 9.20
C PRO A 200 16.69 4.74 7.92
N ALA A 201 16.26 5.19 6.76
CA ALA A 201 16.71 4.59 5.49
C ALA A 201 18.25 4.65 5.34
N ALA A 202 18.88 5.71 5.85
CA ALA A 202 20.33 5.85 5.89
C ALA A 202 21.05 4.81 6.78
N GLU A 203 20.37 4.23 7.77
CA GLU A 203 20.94 3.27 8.73
C GLU A 203 20.74 1.81 8.30
N VAL A 204 19.88 1.54 7.31
CA VAL A 204 19.65 0.20 6.74
C VAL A 204 20.96 -0.53 6.38
N PRO A 205 21.96 0.09 5.71
CA PRO A 205 23.21 -0.60 5.38
C PRO A 205 24.05 -1.04 6.59
N THR A 206 23.76 -0.51 7.79
CA THR A 206 24.52 -0.87 9.01
C THR A 206 23.96 -2.12 9.70
N VAL A 207 22.72 -2.50 9.37
CA VAL A 207 22.00 -3.60 10.02
C VAL A 207 21.57 -4.71 9.08
N ALA A 208 21.56 -4.44 7.77
CA ALA A 208 21.20 -5.39 6.75
C ALA A 208 22.43 -6.13 6.18
N ILE A 209 22.19 -7.35 5.69
CA ILE A 209 23.18 -8.13 4.95
C ILE A 209 23.12 -7.70 3.49
N ASP A 210 24.24 -7.23 2.93
CA ASP A 210 24.33 -6.91 1.51
C ASP A 210 24.43 -8.20 0.69
N THR A 211 23.44 -8.43 -0.18
CA THR A 211 23.38 -9.58 -1.09
C THR A 211 23.59 -9.16 -2.56
N GLY A 212 23.97 -7.90 -2.81
CA GLY A 212 24.16 -7.30 -4.13
C GLY A 212 22.97 -6.43 -4.55
N PRO A 213 22.04 -6.92 -5.39
CA PRO A 213 20.88 -6.14 -5.83
C PRO A 213 19.89 -5.84 -4.69
N THR A 214 20.00 -6.56 -3.58
CA THR A 214 19.14 -6.43 -2.41
C THR A 214 19.96 -6.39 -1.12
N MET A 215 19.39 -5.75 -0.11
CA MET A 215 19.80 -5.87 1.28
C MET A 215 18.76 -6.70 2.03
N GLU A 216 19.21 -7.64 2.85
CA GLU A 216 18.35 -8.55 3.62
C GLU A 216 18.40 -8.19 5.12
N ILE A 217 17.22 -8.05 5.73
CA ILE A 217 17.07 -7.85 7.16
C ILE A 217 16.41 -9.09 7.77
N ASN A 218 17.11 -9.65 8.75
CA ASN A 218 16.78 -10.90 9.43
C ASN A 218 15.98 -10.64 10.70
N PHE A 219 14.70 -10.33 10.53
CA PHE A 219 13.84 -9.91 11.63
C PHE A 219 13.24 -11.11 12.37
N HIS A 220 13.56 -11.21 13.66
CA HIS A 220 13.06 -12.26 14.55
C HIS A 220 12.09 -11.62 15.57
N PRO A 221 10.78 -11.54 15.28
CA PRO A 221 9.83 -10.90 16.18
C PRO A 221 9.66 -11.69 17.48
N GLY A 222 9.71 -11.00 18.62
CA GLY A 222 9.51 -11.59 19.94
C GLY A 222 10.70 -12.42 20.47
N THR A 223 11.86 -12.41 19.79
CA THR A 223 13.08 -13.02 20.32
C THR A 223 13.77 -12.11 21.34
N HIS A 224 14.38 -12.70 22.36
CA HIS A 224 15.23 -12.00 23.34
C HIS A 224 16.71 -11.99 22.95
N ARG A 225 17.06 -12.52 21.78
CA ARG A 225 18.44 -12.48 21.29
C ARG A 225 18.82 -11.05 20.94
N THR A 226 19.93 -10.58 21.50
CA THR A 226 20.47 -9.27 21.17
C THR A 226 20.95 -9.24 19.72
N THR A 227 20.45 -8.30 18.92
CA THR A 227 20.85 -8.11 17.53
C THR A 227 21.06 -6.64 17.20
N LEU A 228 21.68 -6.36 16.05
CA LEU A 228 21.83 -5.00 15.52
C LEU A 228 20.48 -4.32 15.24
N LEU A 229 19.37 -5.08 15.21
CA LEU A 229 18.03 -4.56 14.98
C LEU A 229 17.37 -4.01 16.25
N ASP A 230 17.89 -4.34 17.43
CA ASP A 230 17.26 -3.99 18.72
C ASP A 230 16.98 -2.48 18.88
N PRO A 231 17.86 -1.55 18.45
CA PRO A 231 17.58 -0.13 18.51
C PRO A 231 16.37 0.32 17.69
N TYR A 232 15.92 -0.50 16.73
CA TYR A 232 14.84 -0.18 15.79
C TYR A 232 13.56 -0.99 16.00
N ARG A 233 13.57 -1.93 16.94
CA ARG A 233 12.38 -2.69 17.35
C ARG A 233 11.38 -1.76 18.03
N ARG A 234 10.13 -1.80 17.58
CA ARG A 234 9.04 -0.95 18.06
C ARG A 234 7.76 -1.76 18.18
N ARG A 235 6.82 -1.29 18.99
CA ARG A 235 5.45 -1.82 18.95
C ARG A 235 4.73 -1.23 17.76
N LEU A 236 4.09 -2.07 16.96
CA LEU A 236 3.29 -1.67 15.82
C LEU A 236 2.14 -0.73 16.22
N ALA A 237 1.56 -0.94 17.41
CA ALA A 237 0.54 -0.06 17.98
C ALA A 237 1.04 1.36 18.27
N ASP A 238 2.35 1.57 18.44
CA ASP A 238 2.92 2.89 18.74
C ASP A 238 3.33 3.66 17.47
N LEU A 239 3.11 3.10 16.28
CA LEU A 239 3.70 3.60 15.03
C LEU A 239 3.33 5.06 14.72
N SER A 240 2.07 5.47 14.97
CA SER A 240 1.62 6.85 14.75
C SER A 240 2.36 7.86 15.62
N ARG A 241 2.57 7.52 16.91
CA ARG A 241 3.34 8.34 17.84
C ARG A 241 4.82 8.39 17.42
N LEU A 242 5.40 7.25 17.09
CA LEU A 242 6.81 7.16 16.69
C LEU A 242 7.10 7.97 15.44
N VAL A 243 6.25 7.90 14.41
CA VAL A 243 6.40 8.69 13.20
C VAL A 243 6.24 10.19 13.48
N LEU A 244 5.34 10.59 14.38
CA LEU A 244 5.28 11.98 14.84
C LEU A 244 6.59 12.42 15.50
N ASP A 245 7.16 11.59 16.38
CA ASP A 245 8.44 11.90 17.04
C ASP A 245 9.57 12.06 16.00
N CYS A 246 9.60 11.20 14.97
CA CYS A 246 10.54 11.28 13.84
C CYS A 246 10.38 12.61 13.05
N THR A 247 9.16 13.13 12.92
CA THR A 247 8.94 14.44 12.28
C THR A 247 9.35 15.62 13.17
N GLN A 248 9.48 15.44 14.49
CA GLN A 248 9.78 16.51 15.43
C GLN A 248 11.27 16.68 15.73
N ALA A 249 12.05 15.60 15.68
CA ALA A 249 13.49 15.68 15.95
C ALA A 249 14.22 16.54 14.89
N PRO A 250 15.01 17.55 15.29
CA PRO A 250 16.00 18.12 14.40
C PRO A 250 17.04 17.05 14.10
N PHE A 251 17.47 16.96 12.84
CA PHE A 251 18.65 16.18 12.46
C PHE A 251 19.83 16.60 13.34
N ALA A 252 20.21 15.76 14.29
CA ALA A 252 21.48 15.87 14.99
C ALA A 252 22.58 15.34 14.05
N GLY A 253 22.86 16.11 13.01
CA GLY A 253 24.07 15.97 12.23
C GLY A 253 25.20 16.73 12.93
N THR A 254 26.12 15.98 13.54
CA THR A 254 27.51 16.39 13.70
C THR A 254 28.38 15.35 13.02
#